data_AF-A0A2A9EUI9-F1
#
_entry.id   AF-A0A2A9EUI9-F1
#
_cell.length_a   1.000
_cell.length_b   1.000
_cell.length_c   1.000
_cell.angle_alpha   90.00
_cell.angle_beta   90.00
_cell.angle_gamma   90.00
#
_symmetry.space_group_name_H-M   'P 1'
#
loop_
_entity.id
_entity.type
_entity.pdbx_description
1 polymer ?
#
loop_
_entity_poly.entity_id
_entity_poly.type
_entity_poly.pdbx_seq_one_letter_code
_entity_poly.pdbx_strand_id
1 'polypeptide(L)' 'MGLFRRRPDDDRTWGMRLTETFLPFFGPASIRRTPPRPPRPEDLAREAALRSTLQVVTRPDGHTYVVERPADPQP' A
#
# COMPACT_ATOMS: atom_id res chain seq x y z
N MET A 1 -5.52 -2.42 -40.67
CA MET A 1 -4.95 -3.11 -39.50
C MET A 1 -4.52 -2.05 -38.49
N GLY A 2 -5.29 -1.85 -37.42
CA GLY A 2 -5.00 -0.87 -36.37
C GLY A 2 -4.50 -1.60 -35.11
N LEU A 3 -3.27 -1.29 -34.69
CA LEU A 3 -2.61 -1.92 -33.53
C LEU A 3 -2.02 -0.84 -32.61
N PHE A 4 -2.85 0.07 -32.10
CA PHE A 4 -2.50 0.89 -30.95
C PHE A 4 -3.70 0.98 -30.00
N ARG A 5 -3.97 -0.13 -29.31
CA ARG A 5 -4.91 -0.16 -28.20
C ARG A 5 -4.19 0.44 -26.98
N ARG A 6 -4.51 1.67 -26.60
CA ARG A 6 -4.09 2.23 -25.30
C ARG A 6 -4.58 1.29 -24.19
N ARG A 7 -3.69 0.94 -23.27
CA ARG A 7 -4.02 0.18 -22.06
C ARG A 7 -4.84 1.10 -21.14
N PRO A 8 -6.05 0.72 -20.71
CA PRO A 8 -6.75 1.45 -19.65
C PRO A 8 -5.94 1.26 -18.34
N ASP A 9 -5.89 2.27 -17.46
CA ASP A 9 -5.06 2.38 -16.24
C ASP A 9 -3.61 2.89 -16.38
N ASP A 10 -3.29 3.67 -17.41
CA ASP A 10 -2.00 4.39 -17.43
C ASP A 10 -2.14 5.84 -16.92
N ASP A 11 -2.38 5.98 -15.61
CA ASP A 11 -2.44 7.28 -14.88
C ASP A 11 -1.06 7.93 -14.67
N ARG A 12 -0.05 7.51 -15.44
CA ARG A 12 1.30 8.03 -15.34
C ARG A 12 1.36 9.43 -15.93
N THR A 13 1.65 10.41 -15.07
CA THR A 13 1.86 11.80 -15.47
C THR A 13 3.02 11.90 -16.47
N TRP A 14 3.01 12.92 -17.32
CA TRP A 14 4.02 13.13 -18.37
C TRP A 14 5.47 13.07 -17.84
N GLY A 15 5.72 13.58 -16.63
CA GLY A 15 7.02 13.50 -15.97
C GLY A 15 7.47 12.07 -15.63
N MET A 16 6.53 11.18 -15.32
CA MET A 16 6.79 9.79 -14.97
C MET A 16 7.22 8.97 -16.20
N ARG A 17 6.73 9.31 -17.40
CA ARG A 17 7.17 8.70 -18.67
C ARG A 17 8.58 9.11 -19.08
N LEU A 18 8.94 10.37 -18.81
CA LEU A 18 10.28 10.89 -19.07
C LEU A 18 11.32 10.17 -18.22
N THR A 19 11.08 10.03 -16.91
CA THR A 19 12.00 9.32 -16.02
C THR A 19 12.07 7.82 -16.32
N GLU A 20 10.97 7.19 -16.77
CA GLU A 20 10.96 5.81 -17.27
C GLU A 20 11.86 5.60 -18.49
N THR A 21 11.96 6.59 -19.39
CA THR A 21 12.80 6.51 -20.61
C THR A 21 14.30 6.45 -20.28
N PHE A 22 14.70 6.93 -19.11
CA PHE A 22 16.10 6.91 -18.66
C PHE A 22 16.47 5.66 -17.82
N LEU A 23 15.49 4.87 -17.36
CA LEU A 23 15.73 3.63 -16.62
C LEU A 23 16.58 2.58 -17.38
N PRO A 24 16.52 2.44 -18.72
CA PRO A 24 17.43 1.56 -19.45
C PRO A 24 18.91 1.97 -19.35
N PHE A 25 19.20 3.27 -19.14
CA PHE A 25 20.55 3.81 -19.03
C PHE A 25 21.07 3.83 -17.59
N PHE A 26 20.23 4.18 -16.61
CA PHE A 26 20.60 4.24 -15.19
C PHE A 26 20.33 2.94 -14.42
N GLY A 27 19.85 1.92 -15.12
CA GLY A 27 19.33 0.69 -14.53
C GLY A 27 17.91 0.86 -14.00
N PRO A 28 17.16 -0.26 -13.85
CA PRO A 28 15.83 -0.21 -13.27
C PRO A 28 15.92 0.48 -11.90
N ALA A 29 14.91 1.30 -11.57
CA ALA A 29 14.81 1.94 -10.28
C ALA A 29 14.98 0.87 -9.21
N SER A 30 16.17 0.83 -8.60
CA SER A 30 16.53 -0.23 -7.69
C SER A 30 15.76 0.08 -6.42
N ILE A 31 14.59 -0.52 -6.28
CA ILE A 31 13.92 -0.59 -4.98
C ILE A 31 14.92 -1.33 -4.11
N ARG A 32 15.72 -0.57 -3.34
CA ARG A 32 16.68 -1.15 -2.41
C ARG A 32 15.86 -2.08 -1.54
N ARG A 33 16.07 -3.39 -1.72
CA ARG A 33 15.56 -4.43 -0.83
C ARG A 33 16.41 -4.37 0.43
N THR A 34 16.33 -3.25 1.15
CA THR A 34 16.85 -3.15 2.50
C THR A 34 16.20 -4.29 3.26
N PRO A 35 16.98 -5.15 3.94
CA PRO A 35 16.41 -6.18 4.78
C PRO A 35 15.39 -5.54 5.73
N PRO A 36 14.22 -6.15 5.94
CA PRO A 36 13.22 -5.59 6.85
C PRO A 36 13.89 -5.38 8.20
N ARG A 37 13.87 -4.13 8.68
CA ARG A 37 14.37 -3.83 10.01
C ARG A 37 13.44 -4.53 11.01
N PRO A 38 13.98 -5.31 11.97
CA PRO A 38 13.13 -5.91 12.98
C PRO A 38 12.41 -4.81 13.78
N PRO A 39 11.12 -4.99 14.10
CA PRO A 39 10.38 -4.05 14.92
C PRO A 39 11.01 -3.97 16.32
N ARG A 40 10.94 -2.80 16.93
CA ARG A 40 11.43 -2.63 18.30
C ARG A 40 10.41 -3.21 19.28
N PRO A 41 10.81 -3.58 20.50
CA PRO A 41 9.87 -4.05 21.53
C PRO A 41 8.74 -3.05 21.83
N GLU A 42 9.05 -1.74 21.77
CA GLU A 42 8.07 -0.65 21.90
C GLU A 42 7.03 -0.65 20.77
N ASP A 43 7.44 -0.94 19.54
CA ASP A 43 6.53 -1.03 18.39
C ASP A 43 5.59 -2.22 18.54
N LEU A 44 6.11 -3.37 19.00
CA LEU A 44 5.33 -4.58 19.24
C LEU A 44 4.29 -4.38 20.35
N ALA A 45 4.67 -3.74 21.45
CA ALA A 45 3.75 -3.43 22.54
C ALA A 45 2.63 -2.49 22.09
N ARG A 46 2.98 -1.46 21.31
CA ARG A 46 2.01 -0.54 20.72
C ARG A 46 1.09 -1.24 19.73
N GLU A 47 1.62 -2.09 18.87
CA GLU A 47 0.83 -2.86 17.92
C GLU A 47 -0.16 -3.79 18.63
N ALA A 48 0.26 -4.44 19.72
CA ALA A 48 -0.63 -5.26 20.54
C ALA A 48 -1.78 -4.43 21.16
N ALA A 49 -1.49 -3.24 21.68
CA ALA A 49 -2.51 -2.33 22.24
C ALA A 49 -3.47 -1.79 21.17
N LEU A 50 -2.98 -1.53 19.95
CA LEU A 50 -3.83 -1.12 18.84
C LEU A 50 -4.73 -2.26 18.37
N ARG A 51 -4.21 -3.49 18.29
CA ARG A 51 -4.99 -4.68 17.88
C ARG A 51 -6.09 -5.06 18.89
N SER A 52 -5.91 -4.73 20.17
CA SER A 52 -6.95 -4.97 21.17
C SER A 52 -8.07 -3.93 21.11
N THR A 53 -7.76 -2.69 20.75
CA THR A 53 -8.71 -1.56 20.76
C THR A 53 -9.33 -1.25 19.41
N LEU A 54 -8.68 -1.60 18.31
CA LEU A 54 -9.12 -1.27 16.96
C LEU A 54 -9.36 -2.53 16.12
N GLN A 55 -10.28 -2.44 15.18
CA GLN A 55 -10.57 -3.47 14.18
C GLN A 55 -10.66 -2.87 12.79
N VAL A 56 -10.28 -3.68 11.80
CA VAL A 56 -10.36 -3.30 10.38
C VAL A 56 -11.66 -3.84 9.81
N VAL A 57 -12.48 -2.97 9.24
CA VAL A 57 -13.76 -3.33 8.62
C VAL A 57 -13.74 -2.90 7.16
N THR A 58 -14.02 -3.84 6.26
CA THR A 58 -14.25 -3.53 4.85
C THR A 58 -15.75 -3.41 4.63
N ARG A 59 -16.20 -2.24 4.18
CA ARG A 59 -17.62 -2.00 3.91
C ARG A 59 -17.99 -2.47 2.50
N PRO A 60 -19.29 -2.63 2.20
CA PRO A 60 -19.76 -2.99 0.86
C PRO A 60 -19.41 -1.96 -0.23
N ASP A 61 -19.02 -0.75 0.17
CA ASP A 61 -18.48 0.30 -0.71
C ASP A 61 -17.07 -0.02 -1.23
N GLY A 62 -16.43 -1.11 -0.75
CA GLY A 62 -15.09 -1.52 -1.14
C GLY A 62 -13.98 -0.78 -0.39
N HIS A 63 -14.32 0.11 0.54
CA HIS A 63 -13.35 0.84 1.34
C HIS A 63 -13.08 0.15 2.68
N THR A 64 -11.83 0.23 3.11
CA THR A 64 -11.35 -0.34 4.38
C THR A 64 -11.18 0.77 5.41
N TYR A 65 -11.78 0.57 6.59
CA TYR A 65 -11.76 1.50 7.70
C TYR A 65 -11.16 0.85 8.94
N VAL A 66 -10.43 1.63 9.73
CA VAL A 66 -10.01 1.25 11.07
C VAL A 66 -11.00 1.88 12.04
N VAL A 67 -11.72 1.06 12.80
CA VAL A 67 -12.75 1.50 13.74
C VAL A 67 -12.43 0.97 15.13
N GLU A 68 -12.95 1.64 16.15
CA GLU A 68 -12.87 1.14 17.52
C GLU A 68 -13.62 -0.19 17.64
N ARG A 69 -13.02 -1.13 18.35
CA ARG A 69 -13.64 -2.42 18.64
C ARG A 69 -14.78 -2.18 19.64
N PRO A 70 -16.02 -2.62 19.35
CA PRO A 70 -17.11 -2.49 20.30
C PRO A 70 -16.79 -3.25 21.58
N ALA A 71 -17.06 -2.63 22.73
CA ALA A 71 -16.75 -3.18 24.05
C ALA A 71 -17.60 -4.40 24.45
N ASP A 72 -18.59 -4.77 23.64
CA ASP A 72 -19.55 -5.82 23.93
C ASP A 72 -19.78 -6.67 22.65
N PRO A 73 -19.58 -8.00 22.68
CA PRO A 73 -20.16 -8.85 21.66
C PRO A 73 -21.68 -8.77 21.84
N GLN A 74 -22.38 -8.11 20.93
CA GLN A 74 -23.83 -8.29 20.84
C GLN A 74 -24.14 -9.80 20.79
N PRO A 75 -25.08 -10.31 21.62
CA PRO A 75 -25.41 -11.72 21.72
C PRO A 75 -25.96 -12.32 20.41
#